data_AF-A0A831LC39-F1
#
_entry.id   AF-A0A831LC39-F1
#
_cell.length_a   1.000
_cell.length_b   1.000
_cell.length_c   1.000
_cell.angle_alpha   90.00
_cell.angle_beta   90.00
_cell.angle_gamma   90.00
#
_symmetry.space_group_name_H-M   'P 1'
#
loop_
_entity.id
_entity.type
_entity.pdbx_description
1 polymer ?
#
loop_
_entity_poly.entity_id
_entity_poly.type
_entity_poly.pdbx_seq_one_letter_code
_entity_poly.pdbx_strand_id
1 'polypeptide(L)'
;MGIAIGETLGSSFEYAKGGLVGQWVRWILLIIISAIPIINFIFTGYTLRVMKGITPAPELEDYIHLFITGLIAVIIGIIWFLPAI
;
A
#
# COMPACT_ATOMS: atom_id res chain seq x y z
N MET A 1 5.86 5.92 -29.96
CA MET A 1 4.94 5.37 -28.95
C MET A 1 5.45 4.08 -28.28
N GLY A 2 6.19 3.18 -28.96
CA GLY A 2 6.70 1.93 -28.35
C GLY A 2 7.83 2.08 -27.32
N ILE A 3 8.67 3.12 -27.43
CA ILE A 3 9.82 3.34 -26.53
C ILE A 3 9.36 3.68 -25.10
N ALA A 4 8.28 4.46 -24.98
CA ALA A 4 7.71 4.86 -23.68
C ALA A 4 7.12 3.69 -22.88
N ILE A 5 6.63 2.65 -23.57
CA ILE A 5 6.04 1.47 -22.93
C ILE A 5 7.16 0.62 -22.31
N GLY A 6 8.27 0.42 -23.03
CA GLY A 6 9.43 -0.31 -22.50
C GLY A 6 10.05 0.36 -21.27
N GLU A 7 10.12 1.69 -21.28
CA GLU A 7 10.71 2.47 -20.18
C GLU A 7 9.82 2.51 -18.93
N THR A 8 8.50 2.63 -19.11
CA THR A 8 7.52 2.60 -18.01
C THR A 8 7.36 1.19 -17.40
N LEU A 9 7.42 0.14 -18.22
CA LEU A 9 7.47 -1.24 -17.73
C LEU A 9 8.78 -1.55 -17.01
N GLY A 10 9.93 -1.14 -17.57
CA GLY A 10 11.25 -1.34 -16.96
C GLY A 10 11.33 -0.72 -15.56
N SER A 11 10.93 0.54 -15.43
CA SER A 11 10.91 1.26 -14.15
C SER A 11 9.93 0.67 -13.14
N SER A 12 8.74 0.22 -13.58
CA SER A 12 7.78 -0.49 -12.72
C SER A 12 8.33 -1.83 -12.23
N PHE A 13 9.06 -2.54 -13.09
CA PHE A 13 9.67 -3.83 -12.74
C PHE A 13 10.85 -3.65 -11.78
N GLU A 14 11.65 -2.60 -11.97
CA GLU A 14 12.74 -2.24 -11.06
C GLU A 14 12.22 -1.86 -9.67
N TYR A 15 11.15 -1.06 -9.62
CA TYR A 15 10.45 -0.72 -8.38
C TYR A 15 9.91 -1.97 -7.67
N ALA A 16 9.22 -2.85 -8.42
CA ALA A 16 8.70 -4.10 -7.88
C ALA A 16 9.84 -5.02 -7.39
N LYS A 17 10.94 -5.13 -8.14
CA LYS A 17 12.11 -5.93 -7.76
C LYS A 17 12.77 -5.39 -6.49
N GLY A 18 12.98 -4.08 -6.39
CA GLY A 18 13.53 -3.43 -5.19
C GLY A 18 12.61 -3.60 -3.98
N GLY A 19 11.30 -3.43 -4.15
CA GLY A 19 10.32 -3.53 -3.07
C GLY A 19 9.97 -4.95 -2.65
N LEU A 20 9.93 -5.93 -3.56
CA LEU A 20 9.57 -7.32 -3.27
C LEU A 20 10.77 -8.13 -2.81
N VAL A 21 11.89 -8.03 -3.53
CA VAL A 21 13.09 -8.84 -3.25
C VAL A 21 14.01 -8.14 -2.26
N GLY A 22 14.21 -6.83 -2.41
CA GLY A 22 15.09 -6.05 -1.54
C GLY A 22 14.53 -5.80 -0.14
N GLN A 23 13.21 -5.83 0.03
CA GLN A 23 12.53 -5.57 1.31
C GLN A 23 11.74 -6.78 1.82
N TRP A 24 12.21 -8.00 1.61
CA TRP A 24 11.49 -9.24 2.00
C TRP A 24 11.10 -9.31 3.50
N VAL A 25 11.92 -8.75 4.40
CA VAL A 25 11.63 -8.65 5.86
C VAL A 25 10.35 -7.86 6.11
N ARG A 26 10.13 -6.81 5.32
CA ARG A 26 8.94 -5.97 5.37
C ARG A 26 7.67 -6.76 5.08
N TRP A 27 7.73 -7.67 4.12
CA TRP A 27 6.60 -8.52 3.74
C TRP A 27 6.26 -9.56 4.80
N ILE A 28 7.27 -10.14 5.46
CA ILE A 28 7.06 -11.01 6.62
C ILE A 28 6.38 -10.24 7.75
N LEU A 29 6.85 -9.03 8.04
CA LEU A 29 6.24 -8.17 9.03
C LEU A 29 4.77 -7.88 8.67
N LEU A 30 4.50 -7.51 7.42
CA LEU A 30 3.14 -7.28 6.89
C LEU A 30 2.23 -8.50 6.95
N ILE A 31 2.74 -9.72 6.74
CA ILE A 31 1.95 -10.96 6.86
C ILE A 31 1.51 -11.17 8.31
N ILE A 32 2.43 -11.07 9.27
CA ILE A 32 2.15 -11.21 10.71
C ILE A 32 1.15 -10.14 11.15
N ILE A 33 1.36 -8.92 10.66
CA ILE A 33 0.48 -7.76 10.82
C ILE A 33 -0.92 -8.07 10.25
N SER A 34 -1.04 -8.54 9.01
CA SER A 34 -2.34 -8.80 8.35
C SER A 34 -3.19 -9.90 8.99
N ALA A 35 -2.56 -10.84 9.72
CA ALA A 35 -3.27 -11.90 10.43
C ALA A 35 -4.14 -11.37 11.60
N ILE A 36 -3.88 -10.14 12.05
CA ILE A 36 -4.63 -9.50 13.13
C ILE A 36 -5.67 -8.55 12.48
N PRO A 37 -6.99 -8.74 12.69
CA PRO A 37 -8.03 -7.96 12.00
C PRO A 37 -7.88 -6.44 12.13
N ILE A 38 -7.43 -5.97 13.29
CA ILE A 38 -7.22 -4.54 13.62
C ILE A 38 -6.12 -3.93 12.73
N ILE A 39 -5.17 -4.74 12.30
CA ILE A 39 -4.00 -4.29 11.56
C ILE A 39 -4.28 -4.19 10.05
N ASN A 40 -5.42 -4.73 9.57
CA ASN A 40 -5.89 -4.49 8.21
C ASN A 40 -5.99 -2.98 7.88
N PHE A 41 -6.29 -2.14 8.88
CA PHE A 41 -6.27 -0.69 8.71
C PHE A 41 -4.86 -0.14 8.43
N ILE A 42 -3.81 -0.65 9.08
CA ILE A 42 -2.42 -0.23 8.79
C ILE A 42 -2.06 -0.59 7.36
N PHE A 43 -2.40 -1.81 6.92
CA PHE A 43 -2.18 -2.26 5.55
C PHE A 43 -2.94 -1.38 4.52
N THR A 44 -4.19 -1.06 4.80
CA THR A 44 -5.01 -0.18 3.96
C THR A 44 -4.42 1.24 3.88
N GLY A 45 -4.03 1.81 5.01
CA GLY A 45 -3.38 3.13 5.05
C GLY A 45 -2.04 3.15 4.31
N TYR A 46 -1.27 2.07 4.41
CA TYR A 46 -0.02 1.93 3.68
C TYR A 46 -0.24 1.81 2.17
N THR A 47 -1.24 1.02 1.76
CA THR A 47 -1.65 0.88 0.36
C THR A 47 -2.03 2.24 -0.22
N LEU A 48 -2.77 3.07 0.52
CA LEU A 48 -3.12 4.41 0.09
C LEU A 48 -1.90 5.33 -0.06
N ARG A 49 -0.86 5.21 0.77
CA ARG A 49 0.42 5.93 0.57
C ARG A 49 1.10 5.52 -0.73
N VAL A 50 1.10 4.24 -1.06
CA VAL A 50 1.64 3.73 -2.34
C VAL A 50 0.81 4.25 -3.51
N MET A 51 -0.52 4.19 -3.43
CA MET A 51 -1.42 4.69 -4.48
C MET A 51 -1.32 6.21 -4.70
N LYS A 52 -0.87 6.98 -3.70
CA LYS A 52 -0.56 8.41 -3.84
C LYS A 52 0.70 8.67 -4.68
N GLY A 53 1.40 7.63 -5.14
CA GLY A 53 2.58 7.78 -6.00
C GLY A 53 3.83 8.23 -5.25
N ILE A 54 3.92 7.95 -3.94
CA ILE A 54 5.12 8.27 -3.16
C ILE A 54 6.28 7.39 -3.65
N THR A 55 7.32 8.02 -4.20
CA THR A 55 8.55 7.36 -4.66
C THR A 55 9.77 7.96 -3.94
N PRO A 56 10.73 7.17 -3.43
CA PRO A 56 10.78 5.69 -3.46
C PRO A 56 9.71 5.05 -2.57
N ALA A 57 9.55 3.72 -2.66
CA ALA A 57 8.52 2.96 -1.94
C ALA A 57 8.50 3.39 -0.46
N PRO A 58 7.38 3.99 0.03
CA PRO A 58 7.36 4.62 1.34
C PRO A 58 7.74 3.60 2.41
N GLU A 59 8.48 3.98 3.44
CA GLU A 59 8.90 3.03 4.49
C GLU A 59 7.72 2.66 5.41
N LEU A 60 7.81 1.51 6.10
CA LEU A 60 6.82 1.09 7.10
C LEU A 60 7.08 1.81 8.42
N GLU A 61 6.90 3.12 8.38
CA GLU A 61 7.04 4.00 9.53
C GLU A 61 5.72 4.67 9.87
N ASP A 62 5.63 5.12 11.12
CA ASP A 62 4.48 5.87 11.62
C ASP A 62 3.17 5.05 11.59
N TYR A 63 3.21 3.88 12.23
CA TYR A 63 2.12 2.90 12.28
C TYR A 63 0.78 3.49 12.76
N ILE A 64 0.81 4.45 13.69
CA ILE A 64 -0.39 5.12 14.20
C ILE A 64 -1.04 5.94 13.09
N HIS A 65 -0.25 6.70 12.32
CA HIS A 65 -0.78 7.47 11.20
C HIS A 65 -1.35 6.57 10.10
N LEU A 66 -0.67 5.46 9.79
CA LEU A 66 -1.16 4.45 8.85
C LEU A 66 -2.48 3.84 9.32
N PHE A 67 -2.58 3.51 10.60
CA PHE A 67 -3.80 2.99 11.21
C PHE A 67 -4.97 3.97 11.07
N ILE A 68 -4.78 5.23 11.46
CA ILE A 68 -5.82 6.28 11.37
C ILE A 68 -6.24 6.48 9.92
N THR A 69 -5.29 6.52 8.99
CA THR A 69 -5.55 6.68 7.56
C THR A 69 -6.40 5.54 7.01
N GLY A 70 -6.06 4.29 7.34
CA GLY A 70 -6.83 3.13 6.90
C GLY A 70 -8.21 3.04 7.55
N LEU A 71 -8.33 3.40 8.83
CA LEU A 71 -9.62 3.44 9.53
C LEU A 71 -10.57 4.46 8.86
N ILE A 72 -10.07 5.66 8.55
CA ILE A 72 -10.84 6.68 7.82
C ILE A 72 -11.25 6.16 6.44
N ALA A 73 -10.33 5.49 5.73
CA ALA A 73 -10.63 4.94 4.40
C ALA A 73 -11.76 3.90 4.44
N VAL A 74 -11.79 3.03 5.46
CA VAL A 74 -12.86 2.05 5.65
C VAL A 74 -14.18 2.74 5.98
N ILE A 75 -14.17 3.77 6.85
CA ILE A 75 -15.36 4.56 7.15
C ILE A 75 -15.92 5.22 5.88
N ILE A 76 -15.06 5.83 5.06
CA ILE A 76 -15.46 6.43 3.77
C ILE A 76 -16.04 5.35 2.85
N GLY A 77 -15.41 4.18 2.77
CA GLY A 77 -15.90 3.04 2.00
C GLY A 77 -17.29 2.60 2.43
N ILE A 78 -17.55 2.50 3.74
CA ILE A 78 -18.87 2.18 4.30
C ILE A 78 -19.89 3.25 3.94
N ILE A 79 -19.55 4.53 4.10
CA ILE A 79 -20.44 5.66 3.75
C ILE A 79 -20.81 5.61 2.26
N TRP A 80 -19.83 5.36 1.39
CA TRP A 80 -20.05 5.22 -0.05
C TRP A 80 -20.82 3.96 -0.44
N PHE A 81 -20.83 2.93 0.42
CA PHE A 81 -21.58 1.71 0.21
C PHE A 81 -23.07 1.83 0.62
N LEU A 82 -23.42 2.78 1.51
CA LEU A 82 -24.80 3.03 1.92
C LEU A 82 -25.78 3.20 0.75
N PRO A 83 -25.51 3.99 -0.31
CA PRO A 83 -26.43 4.10 -1.44
C PRO A 83 -26.52 2.84 -2.33
N ALA A 84 -25.64 1.86 -2.14
CA ALA A 84 -25.62 0.62 -2.91
C ALA A 84 -26.47 -0.51 -2.28
N ILE A 85 -26.98 -0.31 -1.07
CA ILE A 85 -27.86 -1.23 -0.31
C ILE A 85 -29.23 -0.56 -0.14
#